data_AF-A0A6V7VSB8-F1
#
_entry.id   AF-A0A6V7VSB8-F1
#
_cell.length_a   1.000
_cell.length_b   1.000
_cell.length_c   1.000
_cell.angle_alpha   90.00
_cell.angle_beta   90.00
_cell.angle_gamma   90.00
#
_symmetry.space_group_name_H-M   'P 1'
#
loop_
_entity.id
_entity.type
_entity.pdbx_description
1 polymer ?
#
loop_
_entity_poly.entity_id
_entity_poly.type
_entity_poly.pdbx_seq_one_letter_code
_entity_poly.pdbx_strand_id
1 'polypeptide(L)'
;MAVNVNIQNELAIIKQDAMLVRNAVILLENEKESLRKAIRKLKLENGRMKLKIKTLNEKVGKLTNEKLVDVDDGRAPESEYDYDDLNRDFYLIGGIHDPLSLRFEVTIRDKEGIEHKSAERFYWYKMAEKFGDEECKKKLMQAPNVQTAEEAVKNIQKFDSKVWDEVKHDIWEEGQRLKLDQVRWICNLLVLTKTTYLAVASEDKFFGTGWRKNRDESNKPVFWDGENEGGKILMNLRHELKKTHQFNGPQEEEETNTKLREMMRYVWRRIDPTKRNMALGGRGLSSGGLRGVGRIGGGGGGGNRSGGKGQRQ
;
A
#
# COMPACT_ATOMS: atom_id res chain seq x y z
N MET A 1 -11.77 36.40 -42.01
CA MET A 1 -11.88 37.21 -40.77
C MET A 1 -12.93 36.67 -39.80
N ALA A 2 -14.18 36.41 -40.23
CA ALA A 2 -15.25 35.92 -39.34
C ALA A 2 -14.94 34.62 -38.55
N VAL A 3 -14.31 33.63 -39.20
CA VAL A 3 -13.94 32.35 -38.54
C VAL A 3 -12.90 32.55 -37.41
N ASN A 4 -11.99 33.51 -37.58
CA ASN A 4 -10.93 33.79 -36.59
C ASN A 4 -11.52 34.50 -35.34
N VAL A 5 -12.53 35.35 -35.54
CA VAL A 5 -13.27 36.00 -34.45
C VAL A 5 -14.11 34.96 -33.67
N ASN A 6 -14.71 33.98 -34.34
CA ASN A 6 -15.48 32.93 -33.66
C ASN A 6 -14.62 32.04 -32.76
N ILE A 7 -13.44 31.63 -33.23
CA ILE A 7 -12.48 30.84 -32.44
C ILE A 7 -11.95 31.64 -31.25
N GLN A 8 -11.73 32.95 -31.40
CA GLN A 8 -11.32 33.79 -30.27
C GLN A 8 -12.42 33.94 -29.21
N ASN A 9 -13.69 34.00 -29.62
CA ASN A 9 -14.82 34.02 -28.69
C ASN A 9 -14.96 32.68 -27.95
N GLU A 10 -14.86 31.55 -28.65
CA GLU A 10 -14.86 30.22 -28.02
C GLU A 10 -13.69 30.07 -27.02
N LEU A 11 -12.49 30.54 -27.39
CA LEU A 11 -11.33 30.52 -26.50
C LEU A 11 -11.51 31.39 -25.26
N ALA A 12 -12.21 32.53 -25.37
CA ALA A 12 -12.55 33.37 -24.23
C ALA A 12 -13.55 32.67 -23.28
N ILE A 13 -14.57 32.01 -23.84
CA ILE A 13 -15.55 31.23 -23.08
C ILE A 13 -14.84 30.08 -22.34
N ILE A 14 -14.00 29.29 -23.03
CA ILE A 14 -13.25 28.18 -22.42
C ILE A 14 -12.33 28.67 -21.29
N LYS A 15 -11.69 29.83 -21.44
CA LYS A 15 -10.88 30.43 -20.36
C LYS A 15 -11.71 30.80 -19.14
N GLN A 16 -12.90 31.34 -19.36
CA GLN A 16 -13.83 31.68 -18.29
C GLN A 16 -14.32 30.41 -17.57
N ASP A 17 -14.69 29.37 -18.31
CA ASP A 17 -15.09 28.08 -17.75
C ASP A 17 -13.94 27.43 -16.96
N ALA A 18 -12.72 27.47 -17.49
CA ALA A 18 -11.54 26.95 -16.78
C ALA A 18 -11.28 27.70 -15.45
N MET A 19 -11.52 29.02 -15.42
CA MET A 19 -11.45 29.80 -14.18
C MET A 19 -12.53 29.38 -13.18
N LEU A 20 -13.78 29.21 -13.64
CA LEU A 20 -14.88 28.76 -12.79
C LEU A 20 -14.61 27.37 -12.19
N VAL A 21 -14.09 26.44 -13.00
CA VAL A 21 -13.68 25.11 -12.53
C VAL A 21 -12.57 25.21 -11.48
N ARG A 22 -11.55 26.05 -11.70
CA ARG A 22 -10.48 26.26 -10.72
C ARG A 22 -11.02 26.80 -9.39
N ASN A 23 -11.94 27.74 -9.44
CA ASN A 23 -12.57 28.29 -8.23
C ASN A 23 -13.42 27.23 -7.50
N ALA A 24 -14.17 26.42 -8.24
CA ALA A 24 -14.94 25.32 -7.67
C ALA A 24 -14.04 24.29 -6.97
N VAL A 25 -12.89 23.95 -7.57
CA VAL A 25 -11.90 23.06 -6.95
C VAL A 25 -11.41 23.64 -5.62
N ILE A 26 -11.05 24.92 -5.57
CA ILE A 26 -10.60 25.59 -4.34
C ILE A 26 -11.69 25.55 -3.25
N LEU A 27 -12.95 25.78 -3.61
CA LEU A 27 -14.07 25.69 -2.67
C LEU A 27 -14.25 24.27 -2.13
N LEU A 28 -14.19 23.26 -2.99
CA LEU A 28 -14.29 21.85 -2.59
C LEU A 28 -13.11 21.42 -1.71
N GLU A 29 -11.90 21.93 -1.97
CA GLU A 29 -10.75 21.71 -1.10
C GLU A 29 -10.96 22.31 0.30
N ASN A 30 -11.50 23.52 0.38
CA ASN A 30 -11.84 24.15 1.66
C ASN A 30 -12.94 23.40 2.42
N GLU A 31 -14.00 22.95 1.73
CA GLU A 31 -15.06 22.14 2.34
C GLU A 31 -14.53 20.79 2.83
N LYS A 32 -13.70 20.11 2.02
CA LYS A 32 -13.00 18.89 2.40
C LYS A 32 -12.16 19.10 3.67
N GLU A 33 -11.44 20.21 3.78
CA GLU A 33 -10.65 20.54 4.97
C GLU A 33 -11.55 20.82 6.20
N SER A 34 -12.67 21.51 6.01
CA SER A 34 -13.67 21.76 7.06
C SER A 34 -14.28 20.45 7.60
N LEU A 35 -14.71 19.57 6.69
CA LEU A 35 -15.24 18.25 7.05
C LEU A 35 -14.19 17.40 7.78
N ARG A 36 -12.93 17.42 7.32
CA ARG A 36 -11.82 16.76 8.01
C ARG A 36 -11.62 17.28 9.43
N LYS A 37 -11.66 18.60 9.63
CA LYS A 37 -11.58 19.20 10.98
C LYS A 37 -12.72 18.75 11.88
N ALA A 38 -13.95 18.66 11.35
CA ALA A 38 -15.10 18.16 12.09
C ALA A 38 -14.92 16.68 12.48
N ILE A 39 -14.50 15.83 11.55
CA ILE A 39 -14.20 14.41 11.80
C ILE A 39 -13.13 14.26 12.89
N ARG A 40 -12.04 15.03 12.83
CA ARG A 40 -10.98 15.01 13.85
C ARG A 40 -11.51 15.36 15.23
N LYS A 41 -12.39 16.36 15.34
CA LYS A 41 -13.03 16.74 16.61
C LYS A 41 -13.88 15.59 17.15
N LEU A 42 -14.68 14.94 16.32
CA LEU A 42 -15.51 13.79 16.71
C LEU A 42 -14.66 12.60 17.14
N LYS A 43 -13.56 12.30 16.43
CA LYS A 43 -12.61 11.25 16.83
C LYS A 43 -11.99 11.51 18.20
N LEU A 44 -11.54 12.75 18.45
CA LEU A 44 -11.00 13.14 19.76
C LEU A 44 -12.05 13.01 20.86
N GLU A 45 -13.29 13.39 20.59
CA GLU A 45 -14.39 13.25 21.53
C GLU A 45 -14.71 11.78 21.82
N ASN A 46 -14.74 10.94 20.78
CA ASN A 46 -14.93 9.49 20.91
C ASN A 46 -13.80 8.85 21.74
N GLY A 47 -12.53 9.24 21.51
CA GLY A 47 -11.40 8.80 22.34
C GLY A 47 -11.55 9.21 23.82
N ARG A 48 -12.00 10.44 24.09
CA ARG A 48 -12.33 10.89 25.46
C ARG A 48 -13.47 10.07 26.08
N MET A 49 -14.48 9.70 25.29
CA MET A 49 -15.58 8.85 25.75
C MET A 49 -15.08 7.44 26.08
N LYS A 50 -14.25 6.82 25.23
CA LYS A 50 -13.60 5.53 25.52
C LYS A 50 -12.83 5.56 26.85
N LEU A 51 -12.05 6.61 27.10
CA LEU A 51 -11.33 6.79 28.37
C LEU A 51 -12.28 6.91 29.57
N LYS A 52 -13.36 7.71 29.45
CA LYS A 52 -14.38 7.82 30.51
C LYS A 52 -15.05 6.48 30.79
N ILE A 53 -15.41 5.73 29.74
CA ILE A 53 -15.98 4.38 29.85
C ILE A 53 -15.01 3.47 30.60
N LYS A 54 -13.73 3.48 30.24
CA LYS A 54 -12.69 2.71 30.93
C LYS A 54 -12.60 3.07 32.43
N THR A 55 -12.51 4.35 32.77
CA THR A 55 -12.45 4.79 34.18
C THR A 55 -13.71 4.43 34.97
N LEU A 56 -14.89 4.54 34.35
CA LEU A 56 -16.14 4.15 34.98
C LEU A 56 -16.21 2.64 35.21
N ASN A 57 -15.80 1.85 34.21
CA ASN A 57 -15.67 0.41 34.36
C ASN A 57 -14.73 0.10 35.53
N GLU A 58 -13.50 0.60 35.57
CA GLU A 58 -12.57 0.37 36.70
C GLU A 58 -13.20 0.68 38.08
N LYS A 59 -14.01 1.74 38.20
CA LYS A 59 -14.74 2.06 39.43
C LYS A 59 -15.84 1.04 39.75
N VAL A 60 -16.60 0.61 38.75
CA VAL A 60 -17.61 -0.44 38.90
C VAL A 60 -16.97 -1.74 39.40
N GLY A 61 -15.84 -2.17 38.82
CA GLY A 61 -15.18 -3.42 39.20
C GLY A 61 -14.64 -3.39 40.63
N LYS A 62 -14.13 -2.24 41.08
CA LYS A 62 -13.74 -2.02 42.48
C LYS A 62 -14.93 -2.12 43.45
N LEU A 63 -16.14 -1.76 43.01
CA LEU A 63 -17.37 -1.81 43.81
C LEU A 63 -18.04 -3.18 43.79
N THR A 64 -17.97 -3.90 42.66
CA THR A 64 -18.59 -5.24 42.52
C THR A 64 -17.67 -6.38 42.96
N ASN A 65 -16.40 -6.10 43.28
CA ASN A 65 -15.37 -7.10 43.58
C ASN A 65 -15.14 -8.09 42.41
N GLU A 66 -15.53 -7.68 41.20
CA GLU A 66 -15.32 -8.41 39.97
C GLU A 66 -14.09 -7.84 39.25
N LYS A 67 -13.19 -8.71 38.79
CA LYS A 67 -12.15 -8.30 37.84
C LYS A 67 -12.84 -7.89 36.55
N LEU A 68 -13.01 -6.58 36.36
CA LEU A 68 -13.37 -6.07 35.05
C LEU A 68 -12.17 -6.22 34.13
N VAL A 69 -12.34 -7.11 33.18
CA VAL A 69 -11.46 -7.24 32.03
C VAL A 69 -11.59 -5.93 31.27
N ASP A 70 -10.49 -5.19 31.10
CA ASP A 70 -10.43 -4.13 30.08
C ASP A 70 -10.95 -4.79 28.81
N VAL A 71 -12.08 -4.30 28.27
CA VAL A 71 -12.57 -4.75 26.97
C VAL A 71 -11.58 -4.17 25.97
N ASP A 72 -10.43 -4.84 25.84
CA ASP A 72 -9.56 -4.76 24.69
C ASP A 72 -10.48 -5.09 23.51
N ASP A 73 -10.88 -4.07 22.75
CA ASP A 73 -11.75 -4.23 21.59
C ASP A 73 -11.06 -5.00 20.45
N GLY A 74 -9.86 -5.53 20.72
CA GLY A 74 -9.02 -6.32 19.83
C GLY A 74 -8.31 -5.44 18.80
N ARG A 75 -8.55 -4.13 18.82
CA ARG A 75 -8.05 -3.23 17.79
C ARG A 75 -6.69 -2.68 18.15
N ALA A 76 -5.80 -2.70 17.17
CA ALA A 76 -4.50 -2.08 17.32
C ALA A 76 -4.66 -0.55 17.45
N PRO A 77 -3.99 0.12 18.39
CA PRO A 77 -4.10 1.58 18.57
C PRO A 77 -3.86 2.37 17.27
N GLU A 78 -2.89 1.94 16.48
CA GLU A 78 -2.54 2.54 15.19
C GLU A 78 -3.61 2.37 14.10
N SER A 79 -4.57 1.44 14.25
CA SER A 79 -5.68 1.27 13.30
C SER A 79 -6.68 2.42 13.30
N GLU A 80 -6.67 3.24 14.36
CA GLU A 80 -7.56 4.39 14.52
C GLU A 80 -6.99 5.71 13.97
N TYR A 81 -5.73 5.70 13.51
CA TYR A 81 -5.07 6.89 12.98
C TYR A 81 -5.76 7.43 11.73
N ASP A 82 -5.88 8.76 11.66
CA ASP A 82 -6.28 9.44 10.44
C ASP A 82 -5.10 9.55 9.48
N TYR A 83 -5.35 9.54 8.17
CA TYR A 83 -4.31 9.73 7.16
C TYR A 83 -3.60 11.07 7.30
N ASP A 84 -4.31 12.11 7.75
CA ASP A 84 -3.73 13.43 7.99
C ASP A 84 -2.79 13.44 9.22
N ASP A 85 -2.93 12.46 10.13
CA ASP A 85 -2.00 12.25 11.25
C ASP A 85 -0.82 11.33 10.86
N LEU A 86 -0.89 10.68 9.69
CA LEU A 86 0.21 9.88 9.15
C LEU A 86 1.27 10.80 8.52
N ASN A 87 2.46 10.80 9.13
CA ASN A 87 3.67 11.29 8.48
C ASN A 87 4.12 10.31 7.36
N ARG A 88 5.38 10.38 6.93
CA ARG A 88 5.97 9.42 5.97
C ARG A 88 6.24 8.02 6.55
N ASP A 89 5.80 7.74 7.77
CA ASP A 89 6.11 6.52 8.51
C ASP A 89 4.95 5.52 8.46
N PHE A 90 4.75 4.94 7.26
CA PHE A 90 3.86 3.82 7.02
C PHE A 90 4.50 2.83 6.04
N TYR A 91 3.99 1.59 6.01
CA TYR A 91 4.34 0.61 4.99
C TYR A 91 3.21 0.50 3.97
N LEU A 92 3.56 0.70 2.69
CA LEU A 92 2.63 0.54 1.59
C LEU A 92 2.64 -0.91 1.08
N ILE A 93 1.68 -1.68 1.56
CA ILE A 93 1.50 -3.09 1.26
C ILE A 93 0.76 -3.27 -0.07
N GLY A 94 1.21 -4.19 -0.92
CA GLY A 94 0.45 -4.57 -2.11
C GLY A 94 1.30 -5.14 -3.25
N GLY A 95 0.62 -5.61 -4.29
CA GLY A 95 1.25 -6.30 -5.42
C GLY A 95 1.57 -7.76 -5.12
N ILE A 96 2.16 -8.44 -6.12
CA ILE A 96 2.44 -9.88 -6.08
C ILE A 96 3.74 -10.24 -5.33
N HIS A 97 4.65 -9.28 -5.18
CA HIS A 97 5.96 -9.47 -4.52
C HIS A 97 5.96 -9.12 -3.04
N ASP A 98 4.80 -8.77 -2.48
CA ASP A 98 4.68 -8.30 -1.11
C ASP A 98 4.05 -9.37 -0.22
N PRO A 99 4.79 -9.99 0.71
CA PRO A 99 4.29 -11.13 1.49
C PRO A 99 3.04 -10.84 2.32
N LEU A 100 2.84 -9.58 2.73
CA LEU A 100 1.67 -9.17 3.51
C LEU A 100 0.44 -8.90 2.62
N SER A 101 0.64 -8.75 1.30
CA SER A 101 -0.45 -8.60 0.33
C SER A 101 -1.33 -9.85 0.27
N LEU A 102 -2.63 -9.65 0.04
CA LEU A 102 -3.57 -10.73 -0.19
C LEU A 102 -3.19 -11.55 -1.44
N ARG A 103 -2.57 -10.88 -2.43
CA ARG A 103 -2.18 -11.44 -3.73
C ARG A 103 -0.92 -12.31 -3.70
N PHE A 104 -0.14 -12.24 -2.62
CA PHE A 104 1.12 -12.98 -2.55
C PHE A 104 0.85 -14.47 -2.67
N GLU A 105 1.47 -15.11 -3.66
CA GLU A 105 1.24 -16.53 -3.92
C GLU A 105 1.95 -17.38 -2.88
N VAL A 106 1.15 -18.05 -2.07
CA VAL A 106 1.56 -19.06 -1.10
C VAL A 106 0.38 -20.00 -0.90
N THR A 107 0.64 -21.30 -0.91
CA THR A 107 -0.39 -22.30 -0.68
C THR A 107 -0.86 -22.23 0.77
N ILE A 108 -2.16 -22.00 0.95
CA ILE A 108 -2.84 -22.03 2.25
C ILE A 108 -4.00 -23.02 2.17
N ARG A 109 -4.31 -23.68 3.28
CA ARG A 109 -5.42 -24.63 3.38
C ARG A 109 -6.53 -24.06 4.27
N ASP A 110 -7.78 -24.13 3.85
CA ASP A 110 -8.89 -23.72 4.71
C ASP A 110 -9.31 -24.83 5.70
N LYS A 111 -10.34 -24.54 6.52
CA LYS A 111 -10.86 -25.46 7.54
C LYS A 111 -11.48 -26.74 6.93
N GLU A 112 -11.90 -26.68 5.68
CA GLU A 112 -12.49 -27.82 4.94
C GLU A 112 -11.40 -28.65 4.24
N GLY A 113 -10.14 -28.23 4.36
CA GLY A 113 -8.99 -28.92 3.80
C GLY A 113 -8.68 -28.52 2.36
N ILE A 114 -9.35 -27.52 1.79
CA ILE A 114 -9.18 -27.07 0.40
C ILE A 114 -7.95 -26.17 0.31
N GLU A 115 -7.10 -26.42 -0.68
CA GLU A 115 -5.88 -25.65 -0.92
C GLU A 115 -6.14 -24.47 -1.86
N HIS A 116 -5.68 -23.28 -1.45
CA HIS A 116 -5.76 -22.04 -2.21
C HIS A 116 -4.35 -21.51 -2.45
N LYS A 117 -4.03 -21.05 -3.67
CA LYS A 117 -2.66 -20.56 -4.00
C LYS A 117 -2.32 -19.18 -3.42
N SER A 118 -3.30 -18.49 -2.82
CA SER A 118 -3.12 -17.23 -2.09
C SER A 118 -4.36 -16.94 -1.26
N ALA A 119 -4.25 -15.98 -0.33
CA ALA A 119 -5.39 -15.47 0.41
C ALA A 119 -6.43 -14.79 -0.51
N GLU A 120 -6.02 -14.23 -1.65
CA GLU A 120 -6.93 -13.60 -2.61
C GLU A 120 -7.77 -14.65 -3.33
N ARG A 121 -7.16 -15.78 -3.69
CA ARG A 121 -7.91 -16.89 -4.29
C ARG A 121 -8.86 -17.54 -3.31
N PHE A 122 -8.49 -17.65 -2.02
CA PHE A 122 -9.41 -18.05 -0.97
C PHE A 122 -10.61 -17.09 -0.87
N TYR A 123 -10.35 -15.78 -0.85
CA TYR A 123 -11.39 -14.74 -0.81
C TYR A 123 -12.37 -14.85 -1.98
N TRP A 124 -11.86 -15.05 -3.20
CA TRP A 124 -12.69 -15.27 -4.38
C TRP A 124 -13.42 -16.61 -4.38
N TYR A 125 -12.80 -17.67 -3.89
CA TYR A 125 -13.44 -18.98 -3.75
C TYR A 125 -14.64 -18.88 -2.82
N LYS A 126 -14.48 -18.24 -1.66
CA LYS A 126 -15.57 -18.01 -0.69
C LYS A 126 -16.64 -17.06 -1.21
N MET A 127 -16.28 -16.12 -2.08
CA MET A 127 -17.26 -15.31 -2.82
C MET A 127 -18.11 -16.18 -3.76
N ALA A 128 -17.48 -17.02 -4.60
CA ALA A 128 -18.22 -17.93 -5.48
C ALA A 128 -19.06 -18.95 -4.70
N GLU A 129 -18.55 -19.44 -3.56
CA GLU A 129 -19.28 -20.31 -2.64
C GLU A 129 -20.53 -19.63 -2.07
N LYS A 130 -20.41 -18.37 -1.63
CA LYS A 130 -21.53 -17.59 -1.06
C LYS A 130 -22.70 -17.45 -2.03
N PHE A 131 -22.42 -17.36 -3.33
CA PHE A 131 -23.44 -17.24 -4.38
C PHE A 131 -23.80 -18.57 -5.06
N GLY A 132 -23.22 -19.68 -4.62
CA GLY A 132 -23.49 -21.01 -5.16
C GLY A 132 -22.98 -21.22 -6.60
N ASP A 133 -21.94 -20.49 -7.02
CA ASP A 133 -21.36 -20.60 -8.36
C ASP A 133 -20.27 -21.68 -8.41
N GLU A 134 -20.70 -22.93 -8.57
CA GLU A 134 -19.81 -24.10 -8.68
C GLU A 134 -18.88 -24.04 -9.90
N GLU A 135 -19.29 -23.38 -10.99
CA GLU A 135 -18.46 -23.26 -12.19
C GLU A 135 -17.30 -22.30 -11.95
N CYS A 136 -17.57 -21.15 -11.31
CA CYS A 136 -16.53 -20.20 -10.90
C CYS A 136 -15.55 -20.83 -9.90
N LYS A 137 -16.04 -21.60 -8.91
CA LYS A 137 -15.18 -22.34 -7.97
C LYS A 137 -14.22 -23.29 -8.71
N LYS A 138 -14.72 -24.08 -9.66
CA LYS A 138 -13.87 -24.97 -10.47
C LYS A 138 -12.82 -24.20 -11.27
N LYS A 139 -13.21 -23.10 -11.92
CA LYS A 139 -12.29 -22.24 -12.68
C LYS A 139 -11.21 -21.64 -11.78
N LEU A 140 -11.56 -21.17 -10.58
CA LEU A 140 -10.62 -20.62 -9.60
C LEU A 140 -9.57 -21.63 -9.15
N MET A 141 -9.99 -22.87 -8.87
CA MET A 141 -9.09 -23.95 -8.47
C MET A 141 -8.13 -24.37 -9.60
N GLN A 142 -8.61 -24.35 -10.85
CA GLN A 142 -7.82 -24.72 -12.02
C GLN A 142 -6.95 -23.58 -12.57
N ALA A 143 -7.20 -22.33 -12.17
CA ALA A 143 -6.52 -21.16 -12.68
C ALA A 143 -4.99 -21.25 -12.47
N PRO A 144 -4.18 -21.17 -13.55
CA PRO A 144 -2.72 -21.24 -13.41
C PRO A 144 -2.16 -20.03 -12.67
N ASN A 145 -2.70 -18.83 -12.90
CA ASN A 145 -2.16 -17.56 -12.40
C ASN A 145 -3.28 -16.64 -11.87
N VAL A 146 -2.90 -15.55 -11.19
CA VAL A 146 -3.86 -14.61 -10.58
C VAL A 146 -4.77 -13.95 -11.62
N GLN A 147 -4.27 -13.67 -12.82
CA GLN A 147 -5.05 -12.99 -13.88
C GLN A 147 -6.23 -13.85 -14.35
N THR A 148 -5.98 -15.13 -14.63
CA THR A 148 -7.03 -16.10 -15.00
C THR A 148 -8.05 -16.32 -13.89
N ALA A 149 -7.61 -16.29 -12.63
CA ALA A 149 -8.51 -16.36 -11.47
C ALA A 149 -9.37 -15.09 -11.34
N GLU A 150 -8.78 -13.91 -11.53
CA GLU A 150 -9.48 -12.61 -11.49
C GLU A 150 -10.55 -12.52 -12.60
N GLU A 151 -10.25 -13.04 -13.79
CA GLU A 151 -11.22 -13.12 -14.89
C GLU A 151 -12.42 -14.03 -14.60
N ALA A 152 -12.20 -15.15 -13.90
CA ALA A 152 -13.29 -16.05 -13.50
C ALA A 152 -14.29 -15.39 -12.55
N VAL A 153 -13.80 -14.49 -11.68
CA VAL A 153 -14.60 -13.86 -10.61
C VAL A 153 -15.42 -12.67 -11.13
N LYS A 154 -14.99 -12.04 -12.23
CA LYS A 154 -15.73 -10.92 -12.85
C LYS A 154 -17.15 -11.27 -13.26
N ASN A 155 -17.44 -12.56 -13.48
CA ASN A 155 -18.73 -13.05 -13.94
C ASN A 155 -19.34 -14.07 -12.97
N ILE A 156 -19.20 -13.86 -11.66
CA ILE A 156 -19.88 -14.70 -10.66
C ILE A 156 -21.39 -14.63 -10.85
N GLN A 157 -22.02 -15.80 -10.97
CA GLN A 157 -23.46 -15.93 -11.10
C GLN A 157 -24.15 -15.49 -9.80
N LYS A 158 -25.28 -14.79 -9.94
CA LYS A 158 -26.14 -14.34 -8.83
C LYS A 158 -25.44 -13.44 -7.80
N PHE A 159 -24.36 -12.77 -8.19
CA PHE A 159 -23.67 -11.83 -7.33
C PHE A 159 -24.59 -10.69 -6.89
N ASP A 160 -24.65 -10.45 -5.58
CA ASP A 160 -25.33 -9.32 -4.96
C ASP A 160 -24.33 -8.60 -4.05
N SER A 161 -24.04 -7.33 -4.36
CA SER A 161 -23.06 -6.55 -3.62
C SER A 161 -23.47 -6.33 -2.16
N LYS A 162 -24.76 -6.17 -1.85
CA LYS A 162 -25.22 -5.94 -0.47
C LYS A 162 -24.99 -7.17 0.39
N VAL A 163 -25.35 -8.34 -0.14
CA VAL A 163 -25.13 -9.62 0.54
C VAL A 163 -23.63 -9.90 0.70
N TRP A 164 -22.81 -9.51 -0.29
CA TRP A 164 -21.36 -9.65 -0.18
C TRP A 164 -20.76 -8.70 0.86
N ASP A 165 -21.24 -7.45 0.89
CA ASP A 165 -20.75 -6.42 1.82
C ASP A 165 -20.95 -6.81 3.29
N GLU A 166 -21.95 -7.63 3.60
CA GLU A 166 -22.19 -8.18 4.94
C GLU A 166 -21.12 -9.17 5.42
N VAL A 167 -20.43 -9.86 4.50
CA VAL A 167 -19.53 -10.98 4.85
C VAL A 167 -18.09 -10.82 4.34
N LYS A 168 -17.85 -9.92 3.38
CA LYS A 168 -16.55 -9.75 2.72
C LYS A 168 -15.43 -9.44 3.70
N HIS A 169 -15.73 -8.66 4.74
CA HIS A 169 -14.77 -8.26 5.75
C HIS A 169 -14.20 -9.50 6.47
N ASP A 170 -15.08 -10.35 6.99
CA ASP A 170 -14.71 -11.52 7.77
C ASP A 170 -13.96 -12.55 6.93
N ILE A 171 -14.38 -12.75 5.68
CA ILE A 171 -13.69 -13.65 4.73
C ILE A 171 -12.30 -13.10 4.38
N TRP A 172 -12.15 -11.79 4.20
CA TRP A 172 -10.86 -11.17 3.92
C TRP A 172 -9.89 -11.34 5.11
N GLU A 173 -10.38 -11.10 6.33
CA GLU A 173 -9.62 -11.35 7.56
C GLU A 173 -9.25 -12.83 7.71
N GLU A 174 -10.19 -13.74 7.50
CA GLU A 174 -9.94 -15.19 7.58
C GLU A 174 -8.84 -15.62 6.61
N GLY A 175 -8.86 -15.11 5.36
CA GLY A 175 -7.82 -15.42 4.38
C GLY A 175 -6.43 -14.96 4.83
N GLN A 176 -6.32 -13.77 5.43
CA GLN A 176 -5.04 -13.30 5.98
C GLN A 176 -4.63 -14.11 7.20
N ARG A 177 -5.56 -14.46 8.09
CA ARG A 177 -5.31 -15.27 9.27
C ARG A 177 -4.79 -16.66 8.88
N LEU A 178 -5.44 -17.34 7.94
CA LEU A 178 -4.97 -18.62 7.40
C LEU A 178 -3.52 -18.54 6.88
N LYS A 179 -3.20 -17.47 6.14
CA LYS A 179 -1.83 -17.23 5.64
C LYS A 179 -0.83 -17.03 6.78
N LEU A 180 -1.16 -16.23 7.79
CA LEU A 180 -0.27 -15.93 8.91
C LEU A 180 -0.06 -17.15 9.80
N ASP A 181 -1.11 -17.94 10.05
CA ASP A 181 -1.05 -19.14 10.89
C ASP A 181 -0.24 -20.26 10.23
N GLN A 182 -0.32 -20.39 8.90
CA GLN A 182 0.35 -21.48 8.17
C GLN A 182 1.76 -21.09 7.70
N VAL A 183 2.03 -19.80 7.47
CA VAL A 183 3.27 -19.33 6.86
C VAL A 183 4.07 -18.51 7.86
N ARG A 184 4.81 -19.21 8.72
CA ARG A 184 5.55 -18.65 9.86
C ARG A 184 6.39 -17.42 9.51
N TRP A 185 7.20 -17.47 8.45
CA TRP A 185 8.07 -16.34 8.11
C TRP A 185 7.30 -15.06 7.72
N ILE A 186 6.07 -15.18 7.19
CA ILE A 186 5.19 -14.03 6.90
C ILE A 186 4.61 -13.49 8.20
N CYS A 187 4.23 -14.37 9.14
CA CYS A 187 3.81 -13.98 10.49
C CYS A 187 4.92 -13.22 11.23
N ASN A 188 6.15 -13.74 11.24
CA ASN A 188 7.32 -13.07 11.81
C ASN A 188 7.50 -11.67 11.20
N LEU A 189 7.39 -11.57 9.86
CA LEU A 189 7.51 -10.31 9.14
C LEU A 189 6.45 -9.30 9.58
N LEU A 190 5.19 -9.72 9.71
CA LEU A 190 4.10 -8.87 10.21
C LEU A 190 4.39 -8.39 11.64
N VAL A 191 4.81 -9.27 12.54
CA VAL A 191 5.13 -8.90 13.93
C VAL A 191 6.26 -7.87 14.00
N LEU A 192 7.30 -8.03 13.17
CA LEU A 192 8.44 -7.10 13.09
C LEU A 192 8.08 -5.73 12.50
N THR A 193 6.91 -5.56 11.89
CA THR A 193 6.42 -4.22 11.54
C THR A 193 6.06 -3.37 12.77
N LYS A 194 6.08 -3.94 13.98
CA LYS A 194 5.92 -3.26 15.27
C LYS A 194 4.65 -2.40 15.32
N THR A 195 4.77 -1.09 15.46
CA THR A 195 3.64 -0.16 15.58
C THR A 195 3.50 0.70 14.31
N THR A 196 4.23 0.36 13.25
CA THR A 196 4.16 1.10 11.98
C THR A 196 2.78 0.91 11.36
N TYR A 197 2.22 2.00 10.85
CA TYR A 197 0.93 1.95 10.16
C TYR A 197 1.05 1.17 8.85
N LEU A 198 0.07 0.29 8.60
CA LEU A 198 0.03 -0.56 7.40
C LEU A 198 -1.06 -0.05 6.45
N ALA A 199 -0.67 0.31 5.23
CA ALA A 199 -1.56 0.82 4.21
C ALA A 199 -1.59 -0.12 2.99
N VAL A 200 -2.77 -0.59 2.58
CA VAL A 200 -2.95 -1.50 1.46
C VAL A 200 -3.20 -0.70 0.18
N ALA A 201 -2.29 -0.81 -0.79
CA ALA A 201 -2.37 -0.16 -2.09
C ALA A 201 -3.27 -0.95 -3.06
N SER A 202 -4.58 -0.78 -2.89
CA SER A 202 -5.63 -1.33 -3.76
C SER A 202 -6.57 -0.22 -4.24
N GLU A 203 -7.15 -0.38 -5.42
CA GLU A 203 -8.23 0.48 -5.94
C GLU A 203 -9.56 0.24 -5.24
N ASP A 204 -9.70 -0.91 -4.57
CA ASP A 204 -10.81 -1.16 -3.66
C ASP A 204 -10.75 -0.13 -2.53
N LYS A 205 -11.73 0.78 -2.51
CA LYS A 205 -11.80 1.87 -1.54
C LYS A 205 -12.21 1.41 -0.14
N PHE A 206 -12.73 0.21 0.03
CA PHE A 206 -13.02 -0.32 1.35
C PHE A 206 -11.75 -0.93 1.95
N PHE A 207 -11.15 -1.91 1.26
CA PHE A 207 -9.99 -2.61 1.80
C PHE A 207 -8.66 -1.85 1.66
N GLY A 208 -8.54 -0.98 0.66
CA GLY A 208 -7.31 -0.27 0.33
C GLY A 208 -7.39 1.24 0.48
N THR A 209 -6.31 1.90 0.07
CA THR A 209 -6.18 3.36 0.06
C THR A 209 -6.86 4.04 -1.12
N GLY A 210 -7.44 3.27 -2.05
CA GLY A 210 -8.00 3.75 -3.31
C GLY A 210 -6.99 3.85 -4.46
N TRP A 211 -5.71 3.56 -4.19
CA TRP A 211 -4.62 3.72 -5.17
C TRP A 211 -3.82 2.45 -5.38
N ARG A 212 -3.57 2.10 -6.65
CA ARG A 212 -2.61 1.04 -7.01
C ARG A 212 -1.20 1.40 -6.54
N LYS A 213 -0.45 0.37 -6.13
CA LYS A 213 0.94 0.49 -5.65
C LYS A 213 1.93 1.11 -6.65
N ASN A 214 1.56 1.27 -7.93
CA ASN A 214 2.37 1.87 -9.00
C ASN A 214 1.99 3.33 -9.39
N ARG A 215 0.97 3.94 -8.76
CA ARG A 215 0.64 5.40 -8.87
C ARG A 215 1.41 6.30 -7.90
N ASP A 216 2.07 7.38 -8.32
CA ASP A 216 2.92 8.19 -7.42
C ASP A 216 2.15 8.76 -6.19
N GLU A 217 0.84 8.91 -6.33
CA GLU A 217 -0.13 9.27 -5.30
C GLU A 217 -0.25 8.22 -4.19
N SER A 218 0.04 6.95 -4.47
CA SER A 218 -0.08 5.85 -3.52
C SER A 218 0.81 6.01 -2.28
N ASN A 219 1.90 6.77 -2.37
CA ASN A 219 2.82 7.03 -1.25
C ASN A 219 2.52 8.35 -0.51
N LYS A 220 1.36 8.96 -0.75
CA LYS A 220 1.01 10.27 -0.24
C LYS A 220 -0.39 10.21 0.40
N PRO A 221 -0.49 10.05 1.72
CA PRO A 221 -1.76 9.87 2.44
C PRO A 221 -2.82 10.94 2.12
N VAL A 222 -2.39 12.17 1.82
CA VAL A 222 -3.29 13.28 1.43
C VAL A 222 -4.19 12.97 0.22
N PHE A 223 -3.73 12.10 -0.70
CA PHE A 223 -4.48 11.71 -1.89
C PHE A 223 -5.34 10.46 -1.67
N TRP A 224 -5.14 9.72 -0.57
CA TRP A 224 -5.90 8.50 -0.32
C TRP A 224 -7.37 8.83 -0.07
N ASP A 225 -8.24 8.07 -0.72
CA ASP A 225 -9.69 8.22 -0.69
C ASP A 225 -10.42 6.90 -0.38
N GLY A 226 -9.67 5.86 0.00
CA GLY A 226 -10.19 4.62 0.56
C GLY A 226 -10.00 4.50 2.08
N GLU A 227 -10.70 3.56 2.71
CA GLU A 227 -10.81 3.35 4.15
C GLU A 227 -9.67 2.53 4.75
N ASN A 228 -8.91 1.80 3.91
CA ASN A 228 -7.80 0.93 4.30
C ASN A 228 -8.17 -0.10 5.37
N GLU A 229 -9.37 -0.68 5.30
CA GLU A 229 -9.79 -1.74 6.23
C GLU A 229 -8.84 -2.94 6.19
N GLY A 230 -8.28 -3.30 5.04
CA GLY A 230 -7.30 -4.37 4.94
C GLY A 230 -6.01 -4.09 5.73
N GLY A 231 -5.59 -2.83 5.77
CA GLY A 231 -4.47 -2.40 6.62
C GLY A 231 -4.81 -2.49 8.09
N LYS A 232 -6.02 -2.08 8.49
CA LYS A 232 -6.52 -2.18 9.87
C LYS A 232 -6.60 -3.63 10.33
N ILE A 233 -7.15 -4.52 9.50
CA ILE A 233 -7.17 -5.97 9.76
C ILE A 233 -5.76 -6.51 10.02
N LEU A 234 -4.77 -6.18 9.16
CA LEU A 234 -3.39 -6.62 9.37
C LEU A 234 -2.79 -6.09 10.69
N MET A 235 -3.11 -4.85 11.07
CA MET A 235 -2.65 -4.27 12.34
C MET A 235 -3.32 -4.94 13.55
N ASN A 236 -4.61 -5.26 13.47
CA ASN A 236 -5.34 -5.99 14.51
C ASN A 236 -4.80 -7.41 14.67
N LEU A 237 -4.64 -8.15 13.56
CA LEU A 237 -4.01 -9.47 13.55
C LEU A 237 -2.59 -9.42 14.15
N ARG A 238 -1.80 -8.41 13.80
CA ARG A 238 -0.48 -8.18 14.42
C ARG A 238 -0.59 -7.96 15.93
N HIS A 239 -1.57 -7.20 16.39
CA HIS A 239 -1.79 -6.92 17.81
C HIS A 239 -2.13 -8.19 18.58
N GLU A 240 -2.98 -9.05 18.02
CA GLU A 240 -3.29 -10.37 18.56
C GLU A 240 -2.07 -11.29 18.57
N LEU A 241 -1.41 -11.44 17.42
CA LEU A 241 -0.28 -12.36 17.24
C LEU A 241 0.89 -12.03 18.17
N LYS A 242 1.17 -10.74 18.43
CA LYS A 242 2.23 -10.34 19.38
C LYS A 242 2.07 -10.94 20.77
N LYS A 243 0.86 -11.27 21.20
CA LYS A 243 0.59 -11.84 22.54
C LYS A 243 1.11 -13.28 22.66
N THR A 244 1.11 -14.03 21.56
CA THR A 244 1.47 -15.46 21.53
C THR A 244 2.75 -15.76 20.73
N HIS A 245 3.19 -14.82 19.90
CA HIS A 245 4.31 -15.00 18.99
C HIS A 245 5.66 -15.13 19.72
N GLN A 246 6.42 -16.16 19.34
CA GLN A 246 7.79 -16.37 19.79
C GLN A 246 8.66 -16.81 18.61
N PHE A 247 9.85 -16.24 18.50
CA PHE A 247 10.87 -16.71 17.56
C PHE A 247 11.42 -18.05 18.03
N ASN A 248 11.76 -18.93 17.09
CA ASN A 248 12.39 -20.23 17.37
C ASN A 248 13.85 -20.07 17.85
N GLY A 249 14.44 -18.89 17.65
CA GLY A 249 15.79 -18.54 18.08
C GLY A 249 16.25 -17.22 17.47
N PRO A 250 17.42 -16.71 17.89
CA PRO A 250 17.95 -15.43 17.44
C PRO A 250 18.25 -15.39 15.93
N GLN A 251 18.58 -16.53 15.33
CA GLN A 251 18.85 -16.63 13.89
C GLN A 251 17.59 -16.34 13.05
N GLU A 252 16.44 -16.90 13.43
CA GLU A 252 15.17 -16.65 12.72
C GLU A 252 14.78 -15.17 12.80
N GLU A 253 14.98 -14.56 13.96
CA GLU A 253 14.74 -13.13 14.16
C GLU A 253 15.67 -12.28 13.28
N GLU A 254 16.97 -12.60 13.22
CA GLU A 254 17.94 -11.88 12.39
C GLU A 254 17.66 -12.01 10.89
N GLU A 255 17.33 -13.21 10.42
CA GLU A 255 16.91 -13.46 9.04
C GLU A 255 15.65 -12.66 8.69
N THR A 256 14.65 -12.67 9.59
CA THR A 256 13.40 -11.92 9.37
C THR A 256 13.66 -10.42 9.38
N ASN A 257 14.52 -9.90 10.27
CA ASN A 257 14.94 -8.49 10.26
C ASN A 257 15.68 -8.11 8.97
N THR A 258 16.47 -9.03 8.41
CA THR A 258 17.15 -8.82 7.13
C THR A 258 16.13 -8.72 6.00
N LYS A 259 15.18 -9.65 5.92
CA LYS A 259 14.06 -9.59 4.97
C LYS A 259 13.24 -8.31 5.14
N LEU A 260 12.94 -7.90 6.38
CA LEU A 260 12.24 -6.65 6.67
C LEU A 260 12.97 -5.45 6.06
N ARG A 261 14.28 -5.35 6.23
CA ARG A 261 15.10 -4.27 5.64
C ARG A 261 15.06 -4.28 4.12
N GLU A 262 15.07 -5.45 3.50
CA GLU A 262 14.93 -5.60 2.04
C GLU A 262 13.53 -5.15 1.57
N MET A 263 12.47 -5.61 2.24
CA MET A 263 11.09 -5.21 1.94
C MET A 263 10.92 -3.70 2.10
N MET A 264 11.45 -3.10 3.16
CA MET A 264 11.44 -1.65 3.37
C MET A 264 12.15 -0.91 2.25
N ARG A 265 13.22 -1.48 1.69
CA ARG A 265 14.01 -0.83 0.63
C ARG A 265 13.37 -0.94 -0.75
N TYR A 266 12.78 -2.09 -1.07
CA TYR A 266 12.37 -2.42 -2.45
C TYR A 266 10.86 -2.60 -2.64
N VAL A 267 10.13 -2.95 -1.59
CA VAL A 267 8.72 -3.36 -1.69
C VAL A 267 7.78 -2.34 -1.06
N TRP A 268 8.01 -1.88 0.17
CA TRP A 268 7.07 -0.99 0.90
C TRP A 268 7.36 0.50 0.75
N ARG A 269 8.59 0.88 0.38
CA ARG A 269 8.90 2.26 -0.04
C ARG A 269 9.10 2.27 -1.54
N ARG A 270 8.42 3.19 -2.24
CA ARG A 270 8.93 3.58 -3.57
C ARG A 270 10.19 4.40 -3.41
N ILE A 271 11.31 3.71 -3.49
CA ILE A 271 12.51 4.31 -4.06
C ILE A 271 12.58 3.72 -5.46
N ASP A 272 12.07 4.46 -6.44
CA ASP A 272 12.41 4.15 -7.83
C ASP A 272 13.95 4.17 -7.94
N PRO A 273 14.60 3.04 -8.24
CA PRO A 273 16.06 2.97 -8.32
C PRO A 273 16.60 4.00 -9.33
N THR A 274 15.82 4.32 -10.37
CA THR A 274 16.20 5.29 -11.40
C THR A 274 16.18 6.74 -10.89
N LYS A 275 15.27 7.08 -9.95
CA LYS A 275 15.22 8.41 -9.30
C LYS A 275 16.40 8.63 -8.32
N ARG A 276 17.03 7.55 -7.82
CA ARG A 276 18.25 7.67 -6.97
C ARG A 276 19.47 8.14 -7.76
N ASN A 277 19.60 7.73 -9.03
CA ASN A 277 20.67 8.20 -9.91
C ASN A 277 20.49 9.67 -10.32
N MET A 278 19.25 10.16 -10.41
CA MET A 278 18.99 11.60 -10.64
C MET A 278 19.35 12.47 -9.43
N ALA A 279 19.11 11.99 -8.21
CA ALA A 279 19.41 12.75 -6.98
C ALA A 279 20.91 12.89 -6.69
N LEU A 280 21.75 11.98 -7.21
CA LEU A 280 23.21 12.03 -7.09
C LEU A 280 23.91 12.67 -8.30
N GLY A 281 23.19 13.01 -9.37
CA GLY A 281 23.75 13.59 -10.60
C GLY A 281 23.59 15.12 -10.73
N GLY A 282 23.07 15.80 -9.73
CA GLY A 282 22.59 17.19 -9.84
C GLY A 282 23.31 18.23 -8.99
N ARG A 283 24.65 18.22 -8.91
CA ARG A 283 25.44 19.36 -8.41
C ARG A 283 26.76 19.47 -9.18
N GLY A 284 26.69 20.19 -10.29
CA GLY A 284 27.86 20.61 -11.06
C GLY A 284 27.54 21.90 -11.82
N LEU A 285 27.25 22.98 -11.09
CA LEU A 285 27.20 24.32 -11.66
C LEU A 285 28.56 25.00 -11.45
N SER A 286 29.28 25.13 -12.56
CA SER A 286 30.18 26.21 -12.98
C SER A 286 30.57 27.30 -11.97
N SER A 287 31.89 27.44 -11.77
CA SER A 287 32.61 28.73 -11.76
C SER A 287 33.94 28.49 -12.48
N GLY A 288 34.30 29.13 -13.59
CA GLY A 288 34.27 30.56 -13.82
C GLY A 288 35.62 31.17 -13.41
N GLY A 289 36.67 30.93 -14.20
CA GLY A 289 37.99 31.55 -14.04
C GLY A 289 38.60 31.84 -15.42
N LEU A 290 38.73 33.12 -15.73
CA LEU A 290 39.05 33.68 -17.05
C LEU A 290 40.51 34.16 -17.10
N ARG A 291 41.12 34.13 -18.31
CA ARG A 291 42.40 34.76 -18.76
C ARG A 291 43.69 34.01 -18.37
N GLY A 292 44.69 33.81 -19.23
CA GLY A 292 44.92 34.17 -20.64
C GLY A 292 46.38 33.93 -21.05
N VAL A 293 46.62 33.91 -22.36
CA VAL A 293 47.86 34.29 -23.10
C VAL A 293 49.12 33.39 -23.00
N GLY A 294 49.55 32.84 -24.15
CA GLY A 294 50.96 32.95 -24.58
C GLY A 294 51.70 31.71 -25.13
N ARG A 295 52.07 31.81 -26.44
CA ARG A 295 53.26 31.22 -27.15
C ARG A 295 53.37 29.69 -27.31
N ILE A 296 53.37 29.16 -28.54
CA ILE A 296 54.46 29.07 -29.55
C ILE A 296 55.68 28.28 -29.07
N GLY A 297 55.96 27.15 -29.77
CA GLY A 297 57.33 26.77 -30.11
C GLY A 297 57.71 25.29 -29.95
N GLY A 298 57.79 24.56 -31.08
CA GLY A 298 59.01 23.82 -31.42
C GLY A 298 59.12 22.32 -31.07
N GLY A 299 59.07 21.49 -32.12
CA GLY A 299 60.22 20.64 -32.46
C GLY A 299 60.21 19.16 -32.08
N GLY A 300 60.13 18.30 -33.11
CA GLY A 300 61.25 17.39 -33.39
C GLY A 300 61.04 15.88 -33.21
N GLY A 301 61.17 15.16 -34.33
CA GLY A 301 61.64 13.77 -34.44
C GLY A 301 60.56 12.70 -34.25
N GLY A 302 60.25 11.80 -35.17
CA GLY A 302 61.09 11.18 -36.20
C GLY A 302 61.08 9.67 -35.94
N GLY A 303 60.55 8.86 -36.85
CA GLY A 303 60.53 7.40 -36.63
C GLY A 303 59.60 6.62 -37.55
N ASN A 304 59.95 6.61 -38.83
CA ASN A 304 59.40 5.76 -39.88
C ASN A 304 59.66 4.26 -39.57
N ARG A 305 58.72 3.35 -39.85
CA ARG A 305 58.96 2.12 -40.66
C ARG A 305 57.77 1.16 -40.74
N SER A 306 57.38 0.88 -41.99
CA SER A 306 56.98 -0.41 -42.60
C SER A 306 56.06 -1.35 -41.79
N GLY A 307 54.91 -1.79 -42.29
CA GLY A 307 54.63 -2.22 -43.66
C GLY A 307 54.46 -3.74 -43.66
N GLY A 308 53.36 -4.24 -44.25
CA GLY A 308 53.26 -5.66 -44.63
C GLY A 308 52.01 -6.40 -44.17
N LYS A 309 50.97 -6.34 -45.00
CA LYS A 309 50.07 -7.41 -45.44
C LYS A 309 50.01 -8.73 -44.63
N GLY A 310 48.76 -9.18 -44.41
CA GLY A 310 48.27 -10.34 -45.17
C GLY A 310 47.88 -11.59 -44.38
N GLN A 311 46.57 -11.85 -44.41
CA GLN A 311 45.88 -13.13 -44.58
C GLN A 311 46.01 -14.27 -43.55
N ARG A 312 44.81 -14.64 -43.04
CA ARG A 312 44.20 -15.98 -42.98
C ARG A 312 45.09 -17.13 -42.46
N GLN A 313 44.77 -17.63 -41.27
CA GLN A 313 43.80 -18.71 -41.04
C GLN A 313 43.20 -18.55 -39.64
#